data_AF-A0A554J9J4-F1
#
_entry.id   AF-A0A554J9J4-F1
#
_cell.length_a   1.000
_cell.length_b   1.000
_cell.length_c   1.000
_cell.angle_alpha   90.00
_cell.angle_beta   90.00
_cell.angle_gamma   90.00
#
_symmetry.space_group_name_H-M   'P 1'
#
loop_
_entity.id
_entity.type
_entity.pdbx_description
1 polymer ?
#
loop_
_entity_poly.entity_id
_entity_poly.type
_entity_poly.pdbx_seq_one_letter_code
_entity_poly.pdbx_strand_id
1 'polypeptide(L)' 'MSQFRQNPISKHWVLIAPNRSKRPEQFAQEPVISQNMPEIIPACVFCPGNESKNDDIARFPKGKEK' A
#
# COMPACT_ATOMS: atom_id res chain seq x y z
N MET A 1 -15.71 -18.16 19.45
CA MET A 1 -15.84 -17.19 20.56
C MET A 1 -14.84 -16.06 20.32
N SER A 2 -15.19 -14.82 20.64
CA SER A 2 -14.24 -13.70 20.54
C SER A 2 -13.30 -13.71 21.75
N GLN A 3 -12.02 -13.37 21.58
CA GLN A 3 -11.02 -13.36 22.66
C GLN A 3 -10.04 -12.21 22.51
N PHE A 4 -9.42 -11.78 23.60
CA PHE A 4 -8.30 -10.83 23.58
C PHE A 4 -6.97 -11.57 23.71
N ARG A 5 -5.95 -11.15 22.95
CA ARG A 5 -4.57 -11.59 23.11
C ARG A 5 -3.65 -10.38 23.17
N GLN A 6 -2.64 -10.42 24.03
CA GLN A 6 -1.63 -9.36 24.10
C GLN A 6 -0.48 -9.67 23.13
N ASN A 7 -0.08 -8.69 22.34
CA ASN A 7 1.15 -8.76 21.56
C ASN A 7 2.36 -8.64 22.52
N PRO A 8 3.28 -9.61 22.56
CA PRO A 8 4.40 -9.59 23.50
C PRO A 8 5.45 -8.50 23.21
N ILE A 9 5.54 -8.01 21.97
CA ILE A 9 6.49 -6.98 21.53
C ILE A 9 5.95 -5.58 21.89
N SER A 10 4.73 -5.27 21.44
CA SER A 10 4.14 -3.93 21.64
C SER A 10 3.36 -3.77 22.94
N LYS A 11 3.08 -4.87 23.65
CA LYS A 11 2.19 -4.94 24.84
C LYS A 11 0.75 -4.47 24.59
N HIS A 12 0.35 -4.23 23.34
CA HIS A 12 -1.02 -3.91 22.98
C HIS A 12 -1.92 -5.15 22.99
N TRP A 13 -3.18 -4.95 23.37
CA TRP A 13 -4.21 -5.98 23.29
C TRP A 13 -4.90 -5.96 21.93
N VAL A 14 -5.13 -7.14 21.37
CA VAL A 14 -5.82 -7.34 20.09
C VAL A 14 -7.07 -8.18 20.32
N LEU A 15 -8.21 -7.71 19.80
CA LEU A 15 -9.45 -8.46 19.76
C LEU A 15 -9.45 -9.40 18.55
N ILE A 16 -9.60 -10.69 18.80
CA ILE A 16 -9.79 -11.72 17.78
C ILE A 16 -11.28 -12.08 17.75
N ALA A 17 -11.98 -11.67 16.69
CA ALA A 17 -13.41 -11.89 16.50
C ALA A 17 -13.70 -12.62 15.16
N PRO A 18 -13.69 -13.97 15.12
CA PRO A 18 -13.75 -14.75 13.88
C PRO A 18 -14.97 -14.50 12.98
N ASN A 19 -16.12 -14.14 13.57
CA ASN A 19 -17.35 -13.89 12.82
C ASN A 19 -17.46 -12.47 12.27
N ARG A 20 -16.49 -11.58 12.57
CA ARG A 20 -16.51 -10.17 12.14
C ARG A 20 -16.53 -10.05 10.60
N SER A 21 -15.80 -10.93 9.91
CA SER A 21 -15.68 -10.92 8.44
C SER A 21 -16.94 -11.37 7.71
N LYS A 22 -17.93 -11.96 8.41
CA LYS A 22 -19.21 -12.39 7.82
C LYS A 22 -20.26 -11.28 7.80
N ARG A 23 -19.91 -10.06 8.25
CA ARG A 23 -20.85 -8.94 8.23
C ARG A 23 -21.16 -8.60 6.76
N PRO A 24 -22.44 -8.45 6.39
CA PRO A 24 -22.76 -7.99 5.05
C PRO A 24 -22.18 -6.60 4.82
N GLU A 25 -21.51 -6.41 3.69
CA GLU A 25 -21.00 -5.11 3.28
C GLU A 25 -22.08 -4.40 2.46
N GLN A 26 -22.64 -3.32 3.02
CA GLN A 26 -23.72 -2.56 2.39
C GLN A 26 -23.19 -1.44 1.47
N PHE A 27 -21.91 -1.10 1.56
CA PHE A 27 -21.31 -0.02 0.80
C PHE A 27 -20.70 -0.55 -0.50
N ALA A 28 -20.82 0.23 -1.57
CA ALA A 28 -20.13 -0.05 -2.82
C ALA A 28 -18.61 -0.01 -2.56
N GLN A 29 -17.91 -1.08 -2.95
CA GLN A 29 -16.46 -1.08 -2.96
C GLN A 29 -15.99 -0.40 -4.25
N GLU A 30 -15.13 0.61 -4.13
CA GLU A 30 -14.42 1.13 -5.29
C GLU A 30 -13.37 0.11 -5.75
N PRO A 31 -13.17 -0.05 -7.06
CA PRO A 31 -12.09 -0.90 -7.55
C PRO A 31 -10.75 -0.36 -7.05
N VAL A 32 -9.93 -1.24 -6.48
CA VAL A 32 -8.61 -0.90 -5.90
C VAL A 32 -7.71 -0.18 -6.92
N ILE A 33 -7.90 -0.48 -8.21
CA ILE A 33 -7.19 0.16 -9.30
C ILE A 33 -8.23 0.54 -10.36
N SER A 34 -8.23 1.81 -10.77
CA SER A 34 -9.09 2.25 -11.87
C SER A 34 -8.66 1.55 -13.16
N GLN A 35 -9.62 1.03 -13.93
CA GLN A 35 -9.34 0.31 -15.18
C GLN A 35 -8.56 1.14 -16.21
N ASN A 36 -8.62 2.48 -16.10
CA ASN A 36 -7.97 3.42 -16.99
C ASN A 36 -6.75 4.11 -16.36
N MET A 37 -6.14 3.53 -15.32
CA MET A 37 -4.95 4.11 -14.72
C MET A 37 -3.77 4.00 -15.70
N PRO A 38 -3.17 5.12 -16.15
CA PRO A 38 -2.02 5.07 -17.05
C PRO A 38 -0.79 4.55 -16.29
N GLU A 39 0.05 3.78 -16.99
CA GLU A 39 1.29 3.23 -16.43
C GLU A 39 2.29 4.32 -16.02
N ILE A 40 2.28 5.45 -16.74
CA ILE A 40 3.17 6.59 -16.51
C ILE A 40 2.33 7.85 -16.42
N ILE A 41 2.40 8.53 -15.28
CA ILE A 41 1.72 9.80 -15.04
C ILE A 41 2.78 10.92 -15.05
N PRO A 42 2.69 11.93 -15.92
CA PRO A 42 3.69 13.01 -16.00
C PRO A 42 3.90 13.77 -14.68
N ALA A 43 2.84 13.88 -13.87
CA ALA A 43 2.87 14.49 -12.54
C ALA A 43 3.46 13.58 -11.44
N CYS A 44 3.56 12.27 -11.66
CA CYS A 44 4.10 11.34 -10.67
C CYS A 44 5.62 11.44 -10.62
N VAL A 45 6.15 11.90 -9.50
CA VAL A 45 7.60 12.08 -9.29
C VAL A 45 8.38 10.77 -9.24
N PHE A 46 7.70 9.63 -9.02
CA PHE A 46 8.31 8.29 -8.99
C PHE A 46 8.26 7.55 -10.34
N CYS A 47 7.58 8.11 -11.35
CA CYS A 47 7.57 7.52 -12.67
C CYS A 47 8.93 7.68 -13.37
N PRO A 48 9.31 6.75 -14.27
CA PRO A 48 10.54 6.86 -15.06
C PRO A 48 10.52 8.15 -15.90
N GLY A 49 11.68 8.79 -16.05
CA GLY A 49 11.83 10.10 -16.70
C GLY A 49 11.66 11.32 -15.78
N ASN A 50 11.18 11.12 -14.55
CA ASN A 50 11.03 12.17 -13.53
C ASN A 50 12.10 12.09 -12.43
N GLU A 51 13.21 11.40 -12.69
CA GLU A 51 14.33 11.18 -11.77
C GLU A 51 14.99 12.47 -11.26
N SER A 52 14.81 13.59 -11.95
CA SER A 52 15.29 14.92 -11.56
C SER A 52 14.37 15.63 -10.56
N LYS A 53 13.16 15.12 -10.35
CA LYS A 53 12.17 15.70 -9.42
C LYS A 53 12.30 15.15 -8.00
N ASN A 54 13.16 14.15 -7.77
CA ASN A 54 13.46 13.58 -6.47
C ASN A 54 14.98 13.50 -6.27
N ASP A 55 15.42 13.77 -5.04
CA ASP A 55 16.81 13.56 -4.65
C ASP A 55 17.01 12.08 -4.28
N ASP A 56 17.67 11.35 -5.16
CA ASP A 56 17.88 9.92 -4.96
C ASP A 56 19.15 9.63 -4.15
N ILE A 57 19.00 8.82 -3.09
CA ILE A 57 20.10 8.40 -2.22
C ILE A 57 21.01 7.39 -2.95
N ALA A 58 20.42 6.45 -3.71
CA ALA A 58 21.15 5.49 -4.53
C ALA A 58 20.24 4.83 -5.58
N ARG A 59 20.81 4.43 -6.73
CA ARG A 59 20.15 3.61 -7.77
C ARG A 59 20.98 2.36 -8.08
N PHE A 60 20.32 1.21 -8.19
CA PHE A 60 20.96 -0.08 -8.51
C PHE A 60 20.14 -0.84 -9.57
N PRO A 61 20.75 -1.23 -10.70
CA PRO A 61 22.09 -0.84 -11.16
C PRO A 61 22.18 0.68 -11.34
N LYS A 62 23.38 1.26 -11.14
CA LYS A 62 23.65 2.63 -11.57
C LYS A 62 23.35 2.65 -13.08
N GLY A 63 22.29 3.34 -13.49
CA GLY A 63 21.76 3.26 -14.85
C GLY A 63 22.86 3.44 -15.88
N LYS A 64 22.78 2.69 -16.99
CA LYS A 64 23.67 2.90 -18.14
C LYS A 64 23.50 4.34 -18.61
N GLU A 65 24.55 5.14 -18.51
CA GLU A 65 24.68 6.37 -19.31
C GLU A 65 24.47 5.97 -20.78
N LYS A 66 23.51 6.61 -21.45
CA LYS A 66 23.47 6.65 -22.91
C LYS A 66 24.36 7.78 -23.38
#